data_AF-A0A151QXS4-F1
#
_entry.id   AF-A0A151QXS4-F1
#
_cell.length_a   1.000
_cell.length_b   1.000
_cell.length_c   1.000
_cell.angle_alpha   90.00
_cell.angle_beta   90.00
_cell.angle_gamma   90.00
#
_symmetry.space_group_name_H-M   'P 1'
#
loop_
_entity.id
_entity.type
_entity.pdbx_description
1 polymer ?
#
loop_
_entity_poly.entity_id
_entity_poly.type
_entity_poly.pdbx_seq_one_letter_code
_entity_poly.pdbx_strand_id
1 'polypeptide(L)' 'MALFEALYGRRCRTPLCWYQDGESVVMGPELILQTTEKVKLIQERIKTAQSRHKSYANKRRKPLEFVEG' A
#
# COMPACT_ATOMS: atom_id res chain seq x y z
N MET A 1 17.89 12.37 20.26
CA MET A 1 16.49 12.27 20.72
C MET A 1 15.59 12.99 19.74
N ALA A 2 14.68 12.24 19.11
CA ALA A 2 13.83 12.75 18.04
C ALA A 2 12.58 13.46 18.60
N LEU A 3 12.12 14.48 17.88
CA LEU A 3 11.05 15.43 18.24
C LEU A 3 9.77 14.81 18.83
N PHE A 4 9.44 13.56 18.50
CA PHE A 4 8.25 12.89 19.01
C PHE A 4 8.35 12.48 20.48
N GLU A 5 9.52 12.02 20.95
CA GLU A 5 9.72 11.59 22.34
C GLU A 5 9.58 12.77 23.32
N ALA A 6 9.98 13.97 22.88
CA ALA A 6 9.89 15.21 23.66
C ALA A 6 8.44 15.72 23.83
N LEU A 7 7.56 15.47 22.86
CA LEU A 7 6.20 15.98 22.89
C LEU A 7 5.24 15.14 23.75
N TYR A 8 5.47 13.82 23.84
CA TYR A 8 4.50 12.91 24.45
C TYR A 8 5.07 12.00 25.54
N GLY A 9 6.38 12.05 25.81
CA GLY A 9 7.01 11.35 26.93
C GLY A 9 6.92 9.82 26.88
N ARG A 10 6.46 9.23 25.77
CA ARG A 10 6.43 7.78 25.53
C ARG A 10 7.18 7.42 24.27
N ARG A 11 7.81 6.23 24.29
CA ARG A 11 8.40 5.59 23.10
C ARG A 11 7.31 5.48 22.03
N CYS A 12 7.55 6.01 20.82
CA CYS A 12 6.61 5.90 19.71
C CYS A 12 6.31 4.41 19.47
N ARG A 13 5.10 3.95 19.76
CA ARG A 13 4.64 2.67 19.23
C ARG A 13 4.24 2.93 17.79
N THR A 14 5.03 2.42 16.85
CA THR A 14 4.69 2.43 15.42
C THR A 14 3.33 1.75 15.23
N PRO A 15 2.46 2.24 14.32
CA PRO A 15 1.11 1.66 14.11
C PRO A 15 1.11 0.17 13.74
N LEU A 16 2.26 -0.37 13.33
CA LEU A 16 2.49 -1.81 13.12
C LEU A 16 2.31 -2.67 14.38
N CYS A 17 2.28 -2.08 15.59
CA CYS A 17 2.13 -2.81 16.86
C CYS A 17 0.75 -2.56 17.51
N TRP A 18 -0.31 -2.64 16.71
CA TRP A 18 -1.71 -2.74 17.18
C TRP A 18 -2.24 -4.18 17.01
N TYR A 19 -1.40 -5.18 17.27
CA TYR A 19 -1.90 -6.55 17.41
C TYR A 19 -2.50 -6.66 18.82
N GLN A 20 -3.77 -6.31 18.93
CA GLN A 20 -4.57 -6.50 20.14
C GLN A 20 -4.90 -7.99 20.19
N ASP A 21 -4.03 -8.74 20.88
CA ASP A 21 -4.16 -10.17 21.14
C ASP A 21 -5.52 -10.45 21.82
N GLY A 22 -6.49 -10.91 21.04
CA GLY A 22 -7.82 -11.26 21.54
C GLY A 22 -8.89 -11.39 20.46
N GLU A 23 -8.78 -10.67 19.35
CA GLU A 23 -9.82 -10.68 18.29
C GLU A 23 -9.51 -11.64 17.12
N SER A 24 -8.25 -12.04 16.96
CA SER A 24 -7.83 -12.94 15.87
C SER A 24 -8.44 -14.35 15.97
N VAL A 25 -8.89 -14.75 17.15
CA VAL A 25 -9.58 -16.03 17.38
C VAL A 25 -11.09 -15.94 17.12
N VAL A 26 -11.67 -14.73 17.14
CA VAL A 26 -13.13 -14.53 17.01
C VAL A 26 -13.58 -14.36 15.56
N MET A 27 -12.68 -13.95 14.65
CA MET A 27 -12.99 -13.93 13.22
C MET A 27 -12.78 -15.32 12.60
N GLY A 28 -13.89 -15.97 12.24
CA GLY A 28 -13.85 -17.27 11.60
C GLY A 28 -13.00 -17.30 10.31
N PRO A 29 -12.54 -18.49 9.89
CA PRO A 29 -11.66 -18.66 8.72
C PRO A 29 -12.23 -18.08 7.42
N GLU A 30 -13.56 -18.00 7.30
CA GLU A 30 -14.25 -17.39 6.16
C GLU A 30 -13.95 -15.89 6.02
N LEU A 31 -13.94 -15.14 7.13
CA LEU A 31 -13.63 -13.70 7.11
C LEU A 31 -12.17 -13.45 6.75
N ILE A 32 -11.26 -14.30 7.21
CA ILE A 32 -9.85 -14.24 6.86
C ILE A 32 -9.69 -14.46 5.35
N LEU A 33 -10.33 -15.50 4.78
CA LEU A 33 -10.29 -15.77 3.35
C LEU A 33 -10.81 -14.58 2.54
N GLN A 34 -12.01 -14.06 2.87
CA GLN A 34 -12.58 -12.89 2.19
C GLN A 34 -11.66 -11.67 2.27
N THR A 35 -11.01 -11.46 3.42
CA THR A 35 -10.08 -10.33 3.61
C THR A 35 -8.83 -10.51 2.76
N THR A 36 -8.27 -11.73 2.71
CA THR A 36 -7.10 -12.01 1.87
C THR A 36 -7.38 -11.83 0.38
N GLU A 37 -8.57 -12.20 -0.09
CA GLU A 37 -9.00 -11.97 -1.48
C GLU A 37 -9.12 -10.49 -1.80
N LYS A 38 -9.74 -9.70 -0.91
CA LYS A 38 -9.83 -8.25 -1.06
C LYS A 38 -8.45 -7.58 -1.07
N VAL A 39 -7.53 -8.04 -0.23
CA VAL A 39 -6.14 -7.56 -0.21
C VAL A 39 -5.43 -7.85 -1.53
N LYS A 40 -5.58 -9.07 -2.08
CA LYS A 40 -5.02 -9.41 -3.40
C LYS A 40 -5.56 -8.50 -4.50
N LEU A 41 -6.87 -8.27 -4.53
CA LEU A 41 -7.51 -7.38 -5.50
C LEU A 41 -6.97 -5.95 -5.42
N ILE A 42 -6.78 -5.41 -4.21
CA ILE A 42 -6.21 -4.08 -4.01
C ILE A 42 -4.78 -4.02 -4.54
N GLN A 43 -3.95 -5.03 -4.27
CA GLN A 43 -2.57 -5.10 -4.77
C GLN A 43 -2.51 -5.12 -6.30
N GLU A 44 -3.39 -5.86 -6.96
CA GLU A 44 -3.48 -5.88 -8.43
C GLU A 44 -3.88 -4.52 -9.00
N ARG A 45 -4.85 -3.83 -8.38
CA ARG A 45 -5.26 -2.48 -8.77
C ARG A 45 -4.12 -1.47 -8.61
N ILE A 46 -3.34 -1.56 -7.53
CA ILE A 46 -2.16 -0.70 -7.33
C ILE A 46 -1.11 -0.97 -8.40
N LYS A 47 -0.79 -2.25 -8.67
CA LYS A 47 0.19 -2.63 -9.71
C LYS A 47 -0.23 -2.14 -11.10
N THR A 48 -1.50 -2.27 -11.46
CA THR A 48 -2.02 -1.80 -12.75
C THR A 48 -1.96 -0.28 -12.86
N ALA A 49 -2.33 0.48 -11.81
CA ALA A 49 -2.18 1.93 -11.78
C ALA A 49 -0.72 2.38 -11.91
N GLN A 50 0.20 1.74 -11.18
CA GLN A 50 1.64 2.00 -11.28
C GLN A 50 2.18 1.71 -12.68
N SER A 51 1.76 0.60 -13.30
CA SER A 51 2.16 0.25 -14.66
C SER A 51 1.69 1.29 -15.68
N ARG A 52 0.43 1.75 -15.58
CA ARG A 52 -0.10 2.84 -16.42
C ARG A 52 0.70 4.13 -16.25
N HIS A 53 0.99 4.51 -15.02
CA HIS A 53 1.79 5.71 -14.72
C HIS A 53 3.20 5.61 -15.31
N LYS A 54 3.87 4.46 -15.14
CA LYS A 54 5.18 4.18 -15.75
C LYS A 54 5.13 4.23 -17.28
N SER A 55 4.10 3.67 -17.90
CA SER A 55 3.92 3.72 -19.36
C SER A 55 3.84 5.16 -19.87
N TYR A 56 3.04 6.01 -19.21
CA TYR A 56 2.92 7.42 -19.56
C TYR A 56 4.25 8.16 -19.41
N ALA A 57 4.92 8.00 -18.26
CA ALA A 57 6.22 8.61 -18.00
C ALA A 57 7.28 8.15 -19.01
N ASN A 58 7.31 6.86 -19.36
CA ASN A 58 8.27 6.31 -20.31
C ASN A 58 8.02 6.81 -21.74
N LYS A 59 6.75 6.91 -22.18
CA LYS A 59 6.40 7.48 -23.49
C LYS A 59 6.80 8.95 -23.61
N ARG A 60 6.73 9.71 -22.51
CA ARG A 60 7.14 11.12 -22.44
C ARG A 60 8.66 11.32 -22.29
N ARG A 61 9.42 10.26 -21.97
CA ARG A 61 10.89 10.29 -21.85
C ARG A 61 11.62 9.93 -23.13
N LYS A 62 10.97 9.21 -24.06
CA LYS A 62 11.51 8.96 -25.40
C LYS A 62 11.07 10.10 -26.33
N PRO A 63 11.91 10.56 -27.28
CA PRO A 63 11.47 11.49 -28.30
C PRO A 63 10.28 10.90 -29.06
N LEU A 64 9.23 11.71 -29.24
CA LEU A 64 8.05 11.30 -30.00
C LEU A 64 8.41 11.36 -31.48
N GLU A 65 8.48 10.20 -32.13
CA GLU A 65 8.59 10.12 -33.59
C GLU A 65 7.19 10.34 -34.17
N PHE A 66 6.99 11.53 -34.76
CA PHE A 66 5.79 11.83 -35.54
C PHE A 66 6.09 11.46 -36.99
N VAL A 67 5.18 10.72 -37.63
CA VAL A 67 5.25 10.52 -39.07
C VAL A 67 4.67 11.79 -39.70
N GLU A 68 5.54 12.58 -40.35
CA GLU A 68 5.10 13.69 -41.20
C GLU A 68 4.39 13.12 -42.43
N GLY A 69 3.20 13.64 -42.71
CA GLY A 69 2.37 13.27 -43.85
C GLY A 69 2.77 14.00 -45.12
#